data_AF-A0AAU7DT90-F1
#
_entry.id   AF-A0AAU7DT90-F1
#
_cell.length_a   1.000
_cell.length_b   1.000
_cell.length_c   1.000
_cell.angle_alpha   90.00
_cell.angle_beta   90.00
_cell.angle_gamma   90.00
#
_symmetry.space_group_name_H-M   'P 1'
#
loop_
_entity.id
_entity.type
_entity.pdbx_description
1 polymer ?
#
loop_
_entity_poly.entity_id
_entity_poly.type
_entity_poly.pdbx_seq_one_letter_code
_entity_poly.pdbx_strand_id
1 'polypeptide(L)'
;MLIGISPLITPDMLWTIAAMGHGDVLAVVDRNYPSYGLHARVHNSPGVDTTTMITELLALFPLDEYVHNPVKAMVPDDDLNATIKSHSALAAPLLDLAGRKRAPDPVPRTKFYEEAKSAFAVIMTGDDRPFSCFLLTKGVV
;
A
#
# COMPACT_ATOMS: atom_id res chain seq x y z
N MET A 1 5.07 5.30 21.02
CA MET A 1 3.61 5.53 20.93
C MET A 1 3.34 7.02 21.03
N LEU A 2 2.35 7.52 20.29
CA LEU A 2 1.94 8.93 20.25
C LEU A 2 0.42 9.02 20.31
N ILE A 3 -0.12 10.14 20.83
CA ILE A 3 -1.56 10.36 20.86
C ILE A 3 -2.05 10.61 19.43
N GLY A 4 -3.10 9.90 19.02
CA GLY A 4 -3.72 10.06 17.69
C GLY A 4 -2.97 9.38 16.53
N ILE A 5 -1.86 8.67 16.81
CA ILE A 5 -1.12 7.89 15.80
C ILE A 5 -1.11 6.43 16.22
N SER A 6 -1.46 5.56 15.27
CA SER A 6 -1.47 4.12 15.46
C SER A 6 -0.13 3.59 15.96
N PRO A 7 -0.10 2.70 16.97
CA PRO A 7 1.14 2.08 17.43
C PRO A 7 1.75 1.12 16.39
N LEU A 8 1.00 0.75 15.33
CA LEU A 8 1.53 -0.04 14.22
C LEU A 8 2.44 0.78 13.30
N ILE A 9 2.30 2.11 13.30
CA ILE A 9 3.18 3.00 12.55
C ILE A 9 4.45 3.25 13.38
N THR A 10 5.52 2.55 13.00
CA THR A 10 6.83 2.70 13.63
C THR A 10 7.42 4.09 13.40
N PRO A 11 8.42 4.53 14.20
CA PRO A 11 9.08 5.81 13.98
C PRO A 11 9.63 6.00 12.56
N ASP A 12 10.24 4.95 11.99
CA ASP A 12 10.81 5.00 10.64
C ASP A 12 9.75 5.05 9.55
N MET A 13 8.62 4.37 9.75
CA MET A 13 7.45 4.49 8.87
C MET A 13 6.86 5.90 8.92
N LEU A 14 6.69 6.46 10.11
CA LEU A 14 6.17 7.82 10.29
C LEU A 14 7.08 8.85 9.61
N TRP A 15 8.40 8.74 9.80
CA TRP A 15 9.36 9.57 9.10
C TRP A 15 9.24 9.42 7.58
N THR A 16 9.12 8.17 7.11
CA THR A 16 9.03 7.88 5.67
C THR A 16 7.80 8.53 5.04
N ILE A 17 6.61 8.32 5.61
CA ILE A 17 5.39 8.92 5.06
C ILE A 17 5.37 10.43 5.20
N ALA A 18 6.02 11.00 6.22
CA ALA A 18 6.16 12.45 6.37
C ALA A 18 7.14 13.05 5.32
N ALA A 19 8.22 12.34 5.01
CA ALA A 19 9.24 12.77 4.05
C ALA A 19 8.81 12.64 2.59
N MET A 20 7.87 11.75 2.28
CA MET A 20 7.30 11.61 0.93
C MET A 20 6.67 12.91 0.44
N GLY A 21 6.92 13.27 -0.82
CA GLY A 21 6.28 14.35 -1.54
C GLY A 21 4.99 13.90 -2.25
N HIS A 22 4.30 14.86 -2.88
CA HIS A 22 3.19 14.57 -3.77
C HIS A 22 3.67 13.75 -4.99
N GLY A 23 2.96 12.67 -5.30
CA GLY A 23 3.29 11.75 -6.39
C GLY A 23 4.25 10.62 -5.98
N ASP A 24 4.88 10.68 -4.80
CA ASP A 24 5.69 9.57 -4.30
C ASP A 24 4.79 8.35 -4.02
N VAL A 25 5.33 7.17 -4.34
CA VAL A 25 4.62 5.90 -4.20
C VAL A 25 5.13 5.12 -2.99
N LEU A 26 4.21 4.63 -2.17
CA LEU A 26 4.49 3.68 -1.08
C LEU A 26 3.96 2.31 -1.49
N ALA A 27 4.80 1.28 -1.45
CA ALA A 27 4.33 -0.10 -1.61
C ALA A 27 3.99 -0.72 -0.26
N VAL A 28 2.84 -1.36 -0.14
CA VAL A 28 2.47 -2.17 1.04
C VAL A 28 2.20 -3.59 0.56
N VAL A 29 3.00 -4.55 1.00
CA VAL A 29 3.11 -5.85 0.33
C VAL A 29 3.02 -7.02 1.31
N ASP A 30 2.60 -8.16 0.78
CA ASP A 30 2.55 -9.44 1.49
C ASP A 30 3.96 -9.99 1.78
N ARG A 31 4.02 -11.05 2.58
CA ARG A 31 5.30 -11.65 3.02
C ARG A 31 6.08 -12.35 1.91
N ASN A 32 5.45 -12.63 0.76
CA ASN A 32 6.07 -13.35 -0.36
C ASN A 32 6.65 -12.39 -1.40
N TYR A 33 6.27 -11.11 -1.37
CA TYR A 33 6.84 -10.09 -2.23
C TYR A 33 8.36 -9.95 -1.98
N PRO A 34 9.20 -9.86 -3.03
CA PRO A 34 10.67 -9.83 -2.89
C PRO A 34 11.18 -8.45 -2.43
N SER A 35 10.76 -7.99 -1.25
CA SER A 35 10.99 -6.64 -0.73
C SER A 35 12.47 -6.27 -0.70
N TYR A 36 13.30 -7.08 -0.03
CA TYR A 36 14.75 -6.83 0.09
C TYR A 36 15.53 -7.06 -1.22
N GLY A 37 14.94 -7.79 -2.17
CA GLY A 37 15.57 -8.02 -3.48
C GLY A 37 15.33 -6.88 -4.46
N LEU A 38 14.24 -6.12 -4.29
CA LEU A 38 13.84 -5.05 -5.20
C LEU A 38 14.05 -3.64 -4.62
N HIS A 39 14.18 -3.50 -3.30
CA HIS A 39 14.12 -2.19 -2.63
C HIS A 39 15.19 -2.01 -1.58
N ALA A 40 15.73 -0.79 -1.49
CA ALA A 40 16.71 -0.41 -0.47
C ALA A 40 16.06 0.03 0.85
N ARG A 41 14.84 0.58 0.80
CA ARG A 41 14.11 1.09 1.97
C ARG A 41 12.90 0.20 2.26
N VAL A 42 13.11 -0.77 3.14
CA VAL A 42 12.09 -1.75 3.55
C VAL A 42 11.79 -1.59 5.04
N HIS A 43 10.52 -1.37 5.36
CA HIS A 43 9.99 -1.41 6.71
C HIS A 43 9.30 -2.74 6.93
N ASN A 44 9.75 -3.51 7.92
CA ASN A 44 9.20 -4.82 8.21
C ASN A 44 8.18 -4.76 9.34
N SER A 45 6.94 -5.19 9.08
CA SER A 45 5.85 -5.26 10.05
C SER A 45 5.29 -6.68 10.14
N PRO A 46 6.06 -7.60 10.76
CA PRO A 46 5.58 -8.97 10.95
C PRO A 46 4.36 -8.97 11.89
N GLY A 47 3.32 -9.71 11.52
CA GLY A 47 2.11 -9.88 12.34
C GLY A 47 0.96 -8.91 12.05
N VAL A 48 1.13 -8.00 11.07
CA VAL A 48 0.04 -7.15 10.57
C VAL A 48 -0.28 -7.56 9.13
N ASP A 49 -1.55 -7.59 8.73
CA ASP A 49 -1.94 -7.81 7.34
C ASP A 49 -1.97 -6.49 6.54
N THR A 50 -1.94 -6.59 5.22
CA THR A 50 -1.89 -5.40 4.35
C THR A 50 -3.09 -4.48 4.50
N THR A 51 -4.29 -5.04 4.68
CA THR A 51 -5.53 -4.25 4.82
C THR A 51 -5.48 -3.43 6.10
N THR A 52 -5.09 -4.04 7.23
CA THR A 52 -4.92 -3.35 8.51
C THR A 52 -3.86 -2.26 8.41
N MET A 53 -2.67 -2.56 7.87
CA MET A 53 -1.59 -1.58 7.73
C MET A 53 -2.01 -0.37 6.87
N ILE A 54 -2.66 -0.61 5.72
CA ILE A 54 -3.14 0.47 4.85
C ILE A 54 -4.21 1.31 5.57
N THR A 55 -5.12 0.69 6.32
CA THR A 55 -6.14 1.41 7.08
C THR A 55 -5.52 2.40 8.06
N GLU A 56 -4.50 1.97 8.82
CA GLU A 56 -3.79 2.85 9.75
C GLU A 56 -2.99 3.96 9.03
N LEU A 57 -2.41 3.65 7.86
CA LEU A 57 -1.71 4.64 7.05
C LEU A 57 -2.64 5.73 6.52
N LEU A 58 -3.84 5.37 6.05
CA LEU A 58 -4.81 6.32 5.46
C LEU A 58 -5.26 7.42 6.44
N ALA A 59 -5.15 7.20 7.76
CA ALA A 59 -5.40 8.25 8.74
C ALA A 59 -4.39 9.42 8.69
N LEU A 60 -3.21 9.20 8.10
CA LEU A 60 -2.11 10.17 8.01
C LEU A 60 -1.66 10.44 6.56
N PHE A 61 -2.04 9.58 5.62
CA PHE A 61 -1.53 9.54 4.26
C PHE A 61 -2.59 10.02 3.26
N PRO A 62 -2.50 11.26 2.75
CA PRO A 62 -3.43 11.72 1.72
C PRO A 62 -3.19 10.94 0.44
N LEU A 63 -4.25 10.42 -0.17
CA LEU A 63 -4.17 9.81 -1.51
C LEU A 63 -4.22 10.89 -2.59
N ASP A 64 -3.54 10.63 -3.70
CA ASP A 64 -3.49 11.56 -4.82
C ASP A 64 -4.80 11.60 -5.62
N GLU A 65 -5.48 12.75 -5.61
CA GLU A 65 -6.73 12.97 -6.36
C GLU A 65 -6.51 13.44 -7.81
N TYR A 66 -5.28 13.82 -8.18
CA TYR A 66 -4.95 14.30 -9.53
C TYR A 66 -4.55 13.16 -10.47
N VAL A 67 -4.28 11.98 -9.94
CA VAL A 67 -4.07 10.76 -10.73
C VAL A 67 -5.35 9.94 -10.76
N HIS A 68 -5.61 9.31 -11.90
CA HIS A 68 -6.79 8.46 -12.07
C HIS A 68 -6.83 7.32 -11.02
N ASN A 69 -5.65 6.76 -10.72
CA ASN A 69 -5.50 5.51 -9.96
C ASN A 69 -4.39 5.64 -8.89
N PRO A 70 -4.63 6.32 -7.75
CA PRO A 70 -3.67 6.43 -6.64
C PRO A 70 -3.52 5.15 -5.82
N VAL A 71 -4.42 4.17 -5.99
CA VAL A 71 -4.35 2.89 -5.30
C VAL A 71 -4.41 1.77 -6.33
N LYS A 72 -3.35 0.98 -6.41
CA LYS A 72 -3.23 -0.14 -7.34
C LYS A 72 -3.02 -1.42 -6.56
N ALA A 73 -3.55 -2.53 -7.04
CA ALA A 73 -3.42 -3.83 -6.41
C ALA A 73 -2.91 -4.87 -7.41
N MET A 74 -2.00 -5.73 -6.95
CA MET A 74 -1.41 -6.77 -7.78
C MET A 74 -2.44 -7.87 -8.08
N VAL A 75 -2.52 -8.32 -9.32
CA VAL A 75 -3.32 -9.48 -9.76
C VAL A 75 -2.44 -10.47 -10.54
N PRO A 76 -2.87 -11.74 -10.73
CA PRO A 76 -2.20 -12.66 -11.64
C PRO A 76 -2.03 -12.07 -13.04
N ASP A 77 -0.93 -12.43 -13.73
CA ASP A 77 -0.67 -11.93 -15.09
C ASP A 77 -1.70 -12.45 -16.11
N ASP A 78 -2.30 -13.61 -15.85
CA ASP A 78 -3.26 -14.32 -16.69
C ASP A 78 -4.73 -14.06 -16.31
N ASP A 79 -5.01 -13.36 -15.20
CA ASP A 79 -6.37 -13.05 -14.75
C ASP A 79 -6.46 -11.66 -14.09
N LEU A 80 -6.79 -10.65 -14.90
CA LEU A 80 -7.01 -9.28 -14.44
C LEU A 80 -8.24 -9.11 -13.52
N ASN A 81 -9.18 -10.05 -13.54
CA ASN A 81 -10.43 -9.99 -12.78
C ASN A 81 -10.41 -10.91 -11.55
N ALA A 82 -9.24 -11.45 -11.20
CA ALA A 82 -9.08 -12.35 -10.07
C ALA A 82 -9.65 -11.71 -8.79
N THR A 83 -10.53 -12.46 -8.11
CA THR A 83 -11.11 -11.99 -6.85
C THR A 83 -10.16 -12.30 -5.70
N ILE A 84 -9.49 -11.27 -5.20
CA ILE A 84 -8.54 -11.37 -4.09
C ILE A 84 -9.15 -10.75 -2.84
N LYS A 85 -9.21 -11.53 -1.75
CA LYS A 85 -9.91 -11.15 -0.51
C LYS A 85 -9.39 -9.84 0.11
N SER A 86 -8.08 -9.59 0.06
CA SER A 86 -7.48 -8.37 0.60
C SER A 86 -7.88 -7.12 -0.20
N HIS A 87 -8.13 -7.25 -1.50
CA HIS A 87 -8.57 -6.13 -2.35
C HIS A 87 -9.98 -5.71 -1.97
N SER A 88 -10.88 -6.67 -1.81
CA SER A 88 -12.26 -6.41 -1.35
C SER A 88 -12.29 -5.82 0.06
N ALA A 89 -11.41 -6.28 0.96
CA ALA A 89 -11.34 -5.81 2.33
C ALA A 89 -10.89 -4.34 2.45
N LEU A 90 -10.18 -3.81 1.44
CA LEU A 90 -9.77 -2.39 1.41
C LEU A 90 -10.86 -1.43 0.95
N ALA A 91 -11.96 -1.91 0.37
CA ALA A 91 -13.00 -1.02 -0.15
C ALA A 91 -13.61 -0.11 0.93
N ALA A 92 -13.87 -0.64 2.12
CA ALA A 92 -14.42 0.14 3.23
C ALA A 92 -13.40 1.17 3.79
N PRO A 93 -12.15 0.79 4.15
CA PRO A 93 -11.14 1.76 4.56
C PRO A 93 -10.90 2.90 3.57
N LEU A 94 -10.87 2.59 2.26
CA LEU A 94 -10.70 3.61 1.22
C LEU A 94 -11.86 4.60 1.17
N LEU A 95 -13.09 4.12 1.37
CA LEU A 95 -14.26 4.98 1.43
C LEU A 95 -14.27 5.84 2.69
N ASP A 96 -14.09 5.22 3.85
CA ASP A 96 -14.32 5.86 5.14
C ASP A 96 -13.21 6.86 5.51
N LEU A 97 -11.96 6.59 5.12
CA LEU A 97 -10.80 7.41 5.49
C LEU A 97 -10.31 8.32 4.36
N ALA A 98 -10.57 7.96 3.10
CA ALA A 98 -10.09 8.71 1.95
C ALA A 98 -11.21 9.16 0.99
N GLY A 99 -12.49 8.99 1.36
CA GLY A 99 -13.63 9.37 0.52
C GLY A 99 -13.72 8.61 -0.81
N ARG A 100 -12.91 7.56 -1.00
CA ARG A 100 -12.71 6.91 -2.28
C ARG A 100 -13.65 5.73 -2.43
N LYS A 101 -14.65 5.89 -3.30
CA LYS A 101 -15.63 4.84 -3.64
C LYS A 101 -15.10 3.76 -4.59
N ARG A 102 -13.96 4.01 -5.23
CA ARG A 102 -13.37 3.13 -6.24
C ARG A 102 -12.43 2.12 -5.58
N ALA A 103 -12.61 0.85 -5.93
CA ALA A 103 -11.69 -0.22 -5.55
C ALA A 103 -10.27 0.05 -6.10
N PRO A 104 -9.23 -0.58 -5.52
CA PRO A 104 -7.89 -0.57 -6.09
C PRO A 104 -7.90 -1.01 -7.56
N ASP A 105 -7.10 -0.35 -8.39
CA ASP A 105 -6.99 -0.74 -9.79
C ASP A 105 -6.12 -1.98 -9.95
N PRO A 106 -6.58 -3.01 -10.69
CA PRO A 106 -5.82 -4.24 -10.88
C PRO A 106 -4.61 -3.99 -11.77
N VAL A 107 -3.44 -4.50 -11.35
CA VAL A 107 -2.19 -4.43 -12.11
C VAL A 107 -1.58 -5.83 -12.19
N PRO A 108 -1.31 -6.35 -13.41
CA PRO A 108 -0.62 -7.64 -13.58
C PRO A 108 0.68 -7.69 -12.79
N ARG A 109 0.98 -8.82 -12.17
CA ARG A 109 2.18 -9.05 -11.36
C ARG A 109 3.46 -8.50 -11.99
N THR A 110 3.70 -8.77 -13.27
CA THR A 110 4.92 -8.34 -13.95
C THR A 110 5.01 -6.81 -14.01
N LYS A 111 3.90 -6.15 -14.36
CA LYS A 111 3.80 -4.68 -14.39
C LYS A 111 3.86 -4.08 -12.99
N PHE A 112 3.27 -4.74 -12.00
CA PHE A 112 3.34 -4.31 -10.60
C PHE A 112 4.80 -4.26 -10.13
N TYR A 113 5.62 -5.25 -10.49
CA TYR A 113 7.04 -5.24 -10.16
C TYR A 113 7.81 -4.12 -10.84
N GLU A 114 7.45 -3.76 -12.07
CA GLU A 114 8.04 -2.61 -12.77
C GLU A 114 7.69 -1.29 -12.08
N GLU A 115 6.41 -1.07 -11.78
CA GLU A 115 5.94 0.16 -11.12
C GLU A 115 6.45 0.27 -9.68
N ALA A 116 6.54 -0.86 -8.96
CA ALA A 116 7.00 -0.86 -7.58
C ALA A 116 8.46 -0.40 -7.45
N LYS A 117 9.32 -0.63 -8.46
CA LYS A 117 10.74 -0.22 -8.42
C LYS A 117 10.95 1.28 -8.20
N SER A 118 9.97 2.11 -8.58
CA SER A 118 9.99 3.55 -8.31
C SER A 118 9.35 3.95 -6.98
N ALA A 119 8.92 2.99 -6.16
CA ALA A 119 8.38 3.28 -4.84
C ALA A 119 9.45 3.90 -3.94
N PHE A 120 9.05 4.95 -3.23
CA PHE A 120 9.90 5.63 -2.25
C PHE A 120 10.29 4.69 -1.10
N ALA A 121 9.37 3.81 -0.70
CA ALA A 121 9.61 2.80 0.32
C ALA A 121 8.66 1.61 0.13
N VAL A 122 9.01 0.50 0.79
CA VAL A 122 8.15 -0.66 0.90
C VAL A 122 7.89 -0.98 2.36
N ILE A 123 6.62 -1.24 2.68
CA ILE A 123 6.20 -1.83 3.94
C ILE A 123 5.89 -3.30 3.67
N MET A 124 6.77 -4.19 4.12
CA MET A 124 6.57 -5.63 4.06
C MET A 124 5.78 -6.07 5.28
N THR A 125 4.61 -6.66 5.05
CA THR A 125 3.69 -7.09 6.11
C THR A 125 3.78 -8.60 6.36
N GLY A 126 3.05 -9.08 7.35
CA GLY A 126 2.89 -10.52 7.63
C GLY A 126 1.78 -11.20 6.83
N ASP A 127 1.12 -10.49 5.91
CA ASP A 127 0.01 -11.02 5.11
C ASP A 127 0.46 -12.25 4.33
N ASP A 128 -0.28 -13.33 4.45
CA ASP A 128 0.03 -14.61 3.84
C ASP A 128 -0.83 -14.93 2.62
N ARG A 129 -1.84 -14.10 2.36
CA ARG A 129 -2.73 -14.23 1.21
C ARG A 129 -1.96 -13.81 -0.04
N PRO A 130 -1.90 -14.65 -1.09
CA PRO A 130 -1.26 -14.28 -2.34
C PRO A 130 -1.88 -13.03 -2.95
N PHE A 131 -1.05 -12.21 -3.60
CA PHE A 131 -1.47 -10.98 -4.30
C PHE A 131 -2.03 -9.88 -3.40
N SER A 132 -1.77 -9.95 -2.09
CA SER A 132 -1.99 -8.85 -1.15
C SER A 132 -0.86 -7.83 -1.25
N CYS A 133 -0.71 -7.20 -2.41
CA CYS A 133 0.30 -6.19 -2.67
C CYS A 133 -0.34 -4.96 -3.29
N PHE A 134 -0.03 -3.78 -2.74
CA PHE A 134 -0.63 -2.51 -3.10
C PHE A 134 0.42 -1.43 -3.33
N LEU A 135 0.11 -0.50 -4.24
CA LEU A 135 0.83 0.76 -4.41
C LEU A 135 -0.10 1.92 -4.05
N LEU A 136 0.38 2.83 -3.21
CA LEU A 136 -0.32 4.04 -2.77
C LEU A 136 0.45 5.27 -3.25
N THR A 137 -0.18 6.13 -4.05
CA THR A 137 0.39 7.41 -4.49
C THR A 137 -0.03 8.52 -3.53
N LYS A 138 0.94 9.24 -2.98
CA LYS A 138 0.70 10.33 -2.02
C LYS A 138 0.16 11.58 -2.71
N GLY A 139 -0.93 12.12 -2.16
CA GLY A 139 -1.57 13.36 -2.60
C GLY A 139 -1.01 14.60 -1.93
N VAL A 140 -1.86 15.62 -1.87
CA VAL A 140 -1.60 16.93 -1.27
C VAL A 140 -2.54 17.11 -0.07
N VAL A 141 -2.13 17.91 0.93
CA VAL A 141 -2.95 18.32 2.09
C VAL A 141 -3.41 19.75 1.89
#